data_AF-A0A0F5LS90-F1
#
_entry.id   AF-A0A0F5LS90-F1
#
_cell.length_a   1.000
_cell.length_b   1.000
_cell.length_c   1.000
_cell.angle_alpha   90.00
_cell.angle_beta   90.00
_cell.angle_gamma   90.00
#
_symmetry.space_group_name_H-M   'P 1'
#
loop_
_entity.id
_entity.type
_entity.pdbx_description
1 polymer ?
#
loop_
_entity_poly.entity_id
_entity_poly.type
_entity_poly.pdbx_seq_one_letter_code
_entity_poly.pdbx_strand_id
1 'polypeptide(L)'
;MFEALWLSQLPRLVRHFSQSRGVIFTLHRVLPEVPAEFSPNAILQVHPAFLEYVIERVRALGVDIITLDEALERLAAPEKGRPFAVFTFDDAYKDNLQYALPVLRRQQCPFTLYVPTALVDGVGEVWWQALEDILTRQEAVAVMEGDETEYLGTRTRAEKQQVYDQLYWRMRKMPEAERVEMMRAFAASYGYDLDRQCRDLIMDWSELRLFASEPLCTLGAHTVHHYELAKLPLEQARSEMVQSADILMAQFGQRPAHISYPIGGPASAGQREFDLARQLGFRSGVTTRPGGLYAHHAQTPHALPRVSLNGLFQARRYVDVFATGALFTWLGKIGA
;
A
#
# COMPACT_ATOMS: atom_id res chain seq x y z
N MET A 1 -13.54 12.20 12.82
CA MET A 1 -13.97 12.59 11.45
C MET A 1 -14.93 11.59 10.82
N PHE A 2 -14.52 10.33 10.56
CA PHE A 2 -15.38 9.34 9.88
C PHE A 2 -16.71 9.06 10.62
N GLU A 3 -16.70 9.12 11.94
CA GLU A 3 -17.93 9.05 12.76
C GLU A 3 -18.96 10.11 12.38
N ALA A 4 -18.53 11.38 12.33
CA ALA A 4 -19.39 12.51 12.00
C ALA A 4 -19.90 12.42 10.55
N LEU A 5 -19.02 12.04 9.61
CA LEU A 5 -19.43 11.81 8.22
C LEU A 5 -20.50 10.72 8.13
N TRP A 6 -20.33 9.60 8.82
CA TRP A 6 -21.33 8.53 8.81
C TRP A 6 -22.65 8.97 9.45
N LEU A 7 -22.62 9.57 10.65
CA LEU A 7 -23.81 10.03 11.38
C LEU A 7 -24.64 11.04 10.58
N SER A 8 -23.98 11.90 9.80
CA SER A 8 -24.64 12.88 8.95
C SER A 8 -25.41 12.28 7.76
N GLN A 9 -25.27 10.98 7.49
CA GLN A 9 -25.75 10.28 6.29
C GLN A 9 -25.23 10.86 4.96
N LEU A 10 -24.27 11.79 5.02
CA LEU A 10 -23.65 12.45 3.88
C LEU A 10 -23.07 11.47 2.85
N PRO A 11 -22.44 10.33 3.22
CA PRO A 11 -21.94 9.37 2.23
C PRO A 11 -23.02 8.88 1.27
N ARG A 12 -24.25 8.66 1.75
CA ARG A 12 -25.36 8.16 0.92
C ARG A 12 -25.76 9.19 -0.14
N LEU A 13 -25.88 10.46 0.26
CA LEU A 13 -26.18 11.57 -0.65
C LEU A 13 -25.04 11.79 -1.64
N VAL A 14 -23.80 11.82 -1.16
CA VAL A 14 -22.61 12.04 -2.01
C VAL A 14 -22.45 10.93 -3.05
N ARG A 15 -22.66 9.65 -2.71
CA ARG A 15 -22.61 8.56 -3.70
C ARG A 15 -23.63 8.75 -4.82
N HIS A 16 -24.83 9.26 -4.49
CA HIS A 16 -25.89 9.46 -5.47
C HIS A 16 -25.60 10.63 -6.42
N PHE A 17 -25.17 11.77 -5.89
CA PHE A 17 -25.01 13.00 -6.69
C PHE A 17 -23.60 13.23 -7.24
N SER A 18 -22.58 12.53 -6.75
CA SER A 18 -21.21 12.73 -7.20
C SER A 18 -20.95 12.20 -8.61
N GLN A 19 -20.03 12.83 -9.33
CA GLN A 19 -19.48 12.35 -10.60
C GLN A 19 -18.40 11.26 -10.43
N SER A 20 -18.06 10.90 -9.19
CA SER A 20 -17.13 9.81 -8.91
C SER A 20 -17.70 8.50 -9.47
N ARG A 21 -16.92 7.82 -10.30
CA ARG A 21 -17.25 6.54 -10.95
C ARG A 21 -16.88 5.34 -10.08
N GLY A 22 -15.84 5.45 -9.27
CA GLY A 22 -15.43 4.34 -8.40
C GLY A 22 -14.38 4.70 -7.37
N VAL A 23 -13.85 3.68 -6.70
CA VAL A 23 -12.79 3.77 -5.70
C VAL A 23 -11.81 2.60 -5.88
N ILE A 24 -10.54 2.84 -5.59
CA ILE A 24 -9.53 1.77 -5.48
C ILE A 24 -9.15 1.68 -4.01
N PHE A 25 -9.33 0.51 -3.39
CA PHE A 25 -8.92 0.28 -2.02
C PHE A 25 -7.47 -0.19 -1.95
N THR A 26 -6.71 0.40 -1.03
CA THR A 26 -5.34 -0.05 -0.70
C THR A 26 -5.35 -0.82 0.61
N LEU A 27 -4.82 -2.03 0.56
CA LEU A 27 -4.51 -2.88 1.69
C LEU A 27 -3.04 -3.29 1.63
N HIS A 28 -2.48 -3.72 2.75
CA HIS A 28 -1.10 -4.22 2.81
C HIS A 28 -1.07 -5.59 3.49
N ARG A 29 -1.50 -5.64 4.75
CA ARG A 29 -1.47 -6.87 5.56
C ARG A 29 -2.87 -7.25 6.00
N VAL A 30 -3.14 -8.56 6.00
CA VAL A 30 -4.39 -9.11 6.54
C VAL A 30 -4.06 -10.21 7.53
N LEU A 31 -4.36 -10.00 8.80
CA LEU A 31 -3.99 -10.91 9.87
C LEU A 31 -4.97 -10.83 11.06
N PRO A 32 -5.26 -11.95 11.74
CA PRO A 32 -6.25 -11.99 12.81
C PRO A 32 -5.74 -11.41 14.14
N GLU A 33 -4.43 -11.26 14.30
CA GLU A 33 -3.83 -10.78 15.55
C GLU A 33 -4.22 -9.32 15.82
N VAL A 34 -4.54 -9.04 17.08
CA VAL A 34 -4.71 -7.66 17.55
C VAL A 34 -3.32 -7.04 17.66
N PRO A 35 -3.08 -5.84 17.10
CA PRO A 35 -1.80 -5.17 17.22
C PRO A 35 -1.36 -5.02 18.67
N ALA A 36 -0.05 -5.16 18.91
CA ALA A 36 0.54 -4.94 20.23
C ALA A 36 0.33 -3.49 20.71
N GLU A 37 0.54 -3.25 22.01
CA GLU A 37 0.35 -1.91 22.59
C GLU A 37 1.21 -0.84 21.92
N PHE A 38 2.46 -1.18 21.60
CA PHE A 38 3.33 -0.43 20.70
C PHE A 38 3.32 -1.11 19.33
N SER A 39 2.56 -0.53 18.39
CA SER A 39 2.54 -0.97 16.98
C SER A 39 2.26 0.23 16.06
N PRO A 40 3.26 1.09 15.81
CA PRO A 40 3.10 2.25 14.94
C PRO A 40 2.70 1.88 13.51
N ASN A 41 3.03 0.67 13.04
CA ASN A 41 2.61 0.15 11.74
C ASN A 41 1.27 -0.59 11.76
N ALA A 42 0.52 -0.57 12.87
CA ALA A 42 -0.83 -1.14 12.94
C ALA A 42 -1.77 -0.56 11.87
N ILE A 43 -1.50 0.64 11.35
CA ILE A 43 -2.22 1.20 10.20
C ILE A 43 -2.20 0.28 8.97
N LEU A 44 -1.20 -0.55 8.78
CA LEU A 44 -1.11 -1.46 7.63
C LEU A 44 -1.89 -2.77 7.81
N GLN A 45 -2.46 -3.01 9.00
CA GLN A 45 -2.99 -4.31 9.41
C GLN A 45 -4.52 -4.34 9.40
N VAL A 46 -5.12 -5.14 8.52
CA VAL A 46 -6.58 -5.33 8.46
C VAL A 46 -6.97 -6.71 9.00
N HIS A 47 -8.01 -6.75 9.82
CA HIS A 47 -8.54 -8.02 10.32
C HIS A 47 -9.31 -8.77 9.20
N PRO A 48 -9.16 -10.09 9.05
CA PRO A 48 -9.83 -10.87 7.99
C PRO A 48 -11.36 -10.69 7.96
N ALA A 49 -11.99 -10.70 9.14
CA ALA A 49 -13.44 -10.47 9.26
C ALA A 49 -13.87 -9.05 8.86
N PHE A 50 -12.98 -8.06 8.97
CA PHE A 50 -13.26 -6.71 8.48
C PHE A 50 -13.18 -6.66 6.96
N LEU A 51 -12.16 -7.29 6.35
CA LEU A 51 -12.07 -7.44 4.89
C LEU A 51 -13.33 -8.11 4.30
N GLU A 52 -13.77 -9.22 4.91
CA GLU A 52 -14.97 -9.93 4.50
C GLU A 52 -16.21 -9.01 4.56
N TYR A 53 -16.39 -8.31 5.68
CA TYR A 53 -17.48 -7.35 5.84
C TYR A 53 -17.41 -6.21 4.82
N VAL A 54 -16.22 -5.69 4.50
CA VAL A 54 -16.06 -4.63 3.50
C VAL A 54 -16.59 -5.09 2.15
N ILE A 55 -16.20 -6.29 1.70
CA ILE A 55 -16.61 -6.86 0.42
C ILE A 55 -18.13 -7.00 0.35
N GLU A 56 -18.74 -7.59 1.39
CA GLU A 56 -20.19 -7.75 1.49
C GLU A 56 -20.91 -6.40 1.50
N ARG A 57 -20.38 -5.43 2.25
CA ARG A 57 -21.00 -4.12 2.39
C ARG A 57 -20.90 -3.30 1.10
N VAL A 58 -19.77 -3.33 0.40
CA VAL A 58 -19.59 -2.69 -0.91
C VAL A 58 -20.64 -3.20 -1.90
N ARG A 59 -20.86 -4.51 -1.97
CA ARG A 59 -21.92 -5.10 -2.81
C ARG A 59 -23.32 -4.69 -2.37
N ALA A 60 -23.60 -4.69 -1.07
CA ALA A 60 -24.88 -4.25 -0.51
C ALA A 60 -25.17 -2.76 -0.78
N LEU A 61 -24.13 -1.95 -1.04
CA LEU A 61 -24.27 -0.56 -1.46
C LEU A 61 -24.54 -0.40 -2.97
N GLY A 62 -24.65 -1.50 -3.72
CA GLY A 62 -24.83 -1.48 -5.17
C GLY A 62 -23.56 -1.09 -5.95
N VAL A 63 -22.39 -1.24 -5.32
CA VAL A 63 -21.08 -0.98 -5.92
C VAL A 63 -20.52 -2.30 -6.45
N ASP A 64 -20.21 -2.34 -7.74
CA ASP A 64 -19.64 -3.52 -8.38
C ASP A 64 -18.17 -3.69 -7.96
N ILE A 65 -17.72 -4.94 -7.76
CA ILE A 65 -16.31 -5.23 -7.46
C ILE A 65 -15.68 -5.79 -8.73
N ILE A 66 -14.69 -5.09 -9.27
CA ILE A 66 -14.13 -5.35 -10.62
C ILE A 66 -12.60 -5.34 -10.62
N THR A 67 -12.01 -5.84 -11.70
CA THR A 67 -10.57 -5.76 -11.94
C THR A 67 -10.13 -4.33 -12.26
N LEU A 68 -8.83 -4.05 -12.14
CA LEU A 68 -8.29 -2.76 -12.52
C LEU A 68 -8.41 -2.50 -14.04
N ASP A 69 -8.34 -3.55 -14.87
CA ASP A 69 -8.57 -3.46 -16.31
C ASP A 69 -9.99 -2.96 -16.64
N GLU A 70 -11.02 -3.56 -16.06
CA GLU A 70 -12.40 -3.13 -16.28
C GLU A 70 -12.64 -1.73 -15.69
N ALA A 71 -11.96 -1.37 -14.59
CA ALA A 71 -12.03 -0.01 -14.08
C ALA A 71 -11.53 1.01 -15.10
N LEU A 72 -10.46 0.73 -15.85
CA LEU A 72 -9.98 1.62 -16.93
C LEU A 72 -11.00 1.75 -18.05
N GLU A 73 -11.65 0.65 -18.44
CA GLU A 73 -12.73 0.66 -19.45
C GLU A 73 -13.93 1.51 -18.98
N ARG A 74 -14.38 1.32 -17.74
CA ARG A 74 -15.47 2.11 -17.14
C ARG A 74 -15.11 3.57 -16.94
N LEU A 75 -13.84 3.92 -16.78
CA LEU A 75 -13.39 5.32 -16.74
C LEU A 75 -13.43 5.96 -18.14
N ALA A 76 -13.11 5.21 -19.18
CA ALA A 76 -13.13 5.67 -20.57
C ALA A 76 -14.55 5.74 -21.18
N ALA A 77 -15.51 5.00 -20.62
CA ALA A 77 -16.89 4.97 -21.10
C ALA A 77 -17.54 6.38 -21.12
N PRO A 78 -18.38 6.71 -22.11
CA PRO A 78 -19.06 8.00 -22.17
C PRO A 78 -19.99 8.21 -20.98
N GLU A 79 -20.71 7.16 -20.58
CA GLU A 79 -21.64 7.18 -19.46
C GLU A 79 -20.97 6.76 -18.15
N LYS A 80 -21.53 7.24 -17.02
CA LYS A 80 -21.01 6.93 -15.68
C LYS A 80 -21.13 5.44 -15.31
N GLY A 81 -22.20 4.78 -15.76
CA GLY A 81 -22.53 3.42 -15.37
C GLY A 81 -22.77 3.23 -13.87
N ARG A 82 -22.73 1.97 -13.41
CA ARG A 82 -22.80 1.60 -12.00
C ARG A 82 -21.48 1.94 -11.29
N PRO A 83 -21.52 2.42 -10.03
CA PRO A 83 -20.31 2.66 -9.27
C PRO A 83 -19.53 1.37 -9.06
N PHE A 84 -18.21 1.46 -8.97
CA PHE A 84 -17.36 0.29 -8.79
C PHE A 84 -16.27 0.48 -7.73
N ALA A 85 -15.72 -0.64 -7.26
CA ALA A 85 -14.58 -0.72 -6.36
C ALA A 85 -13.55 -1.73 -6.90
N VAL A 86 -12.27 -1.40 -6.73
CA VAL A 86 -11.13 -2.30 -7.02
C VAL A 86 -10.39 -2.56 -5.71
N PHE A 87 -10.04 -3.81 -5.42
CA PHE A 87 -9.24 -4.16 -4.26
C PHE A 87 -7.77 -4.36 -4.66
N THR A 88 -6.87 -3.67 -3.98
CA THR A 88 -5.43 -3.76 -4.22
C THR A 88 -4.67 -4.06 -2.94
N PHE A 89 -3.68 -4.94 -3.05
CA PHE A 89 -2.78 -5.34 -1.98
C PHE A 89 -1.35 -5.00 -2.39
N ASP A 90 -0.61 -4.36 -1.51
CA ASP A 90 0.78 -3.99 -1.75
C ASP A 90 1.71 -4.96 -0.97
N ASP A 91 2.99 -4.99 -1.36
CA ASP A 91 4.13 -5.62 -0.67
C ASP A 91 4.23 -7.15 -0.63
N ALA A 92 3.23 -7.91 -1.06
CA ALA A 92 3.31 -9.38 -1.12
C ALA A 92 3.57 -10.06 0.25
N TYR A 93 3.03 -9.51 1.33
CA TYR A 93 3.09 -10.13 2.67
C TYR A 93 2.51 -11.56 2.69
N LYS A 94 3.15 -12.47 3.45
CA LYS A 94 2.70 -13.85 3.65
C LYS A 94 1.30 -13.96 4.24
N ASP A 95 0.96 -13.01 5.11
CA ASP A 95 -0.35 -12.97 5.75
C ASP A 95 -1.49 -12.74 4.72
N ASN A 96 -1.22 -12.12 3.57
CA ASN A 96 -2.18 -12.07 2.47
C ASN A 96 -2.49 -13.46 1.91
N LEU A 97 -1.47 -14.32 1.72
CA LEU A 97 -1.68 -15.70 1.28
C LEU A 97 -2.44 -16.51 2.34
N GLN A 98 -2.08 -16.35 3.60
CA GLN A 98 -2.63 -17.15 4.68
C GLN A 98 -4.07 -16.75 5.05
N TYR A 99 -4.39 -15.45 5.04
CA TYR A 99 -5.63 -14.94 5.61
C TYR A 99 -6.46 -14.08 4.64
N ALA A 100 -5.86 -13.30 3.73
CA ALA A 100 -6.63 -12.54 2.74
C ALA A 100 -7.20 -13.45 1.64
N LEU A 101 -6.36 -14.30 1.05
CA LEU A 101 -6.72 -15.13 -0.10
C LEU A 101 -7.93 -16.04 0.17
N PRO A 102 -8.06 -16.71 1.34
CA PRO A 102 -9.26 -17.48 1.65
C PRO A 102 -10.55 -16.63 1.67
N VAL A 103 -10.48 -15.39 2.18
CA VAL A 103 -11.62 -14.47 2.19
C VAL A 103 -11.97 -14.04 0.76
N LEU A 104 -10.99 -13.60 -0.01
CA LEU A 104 -11.15 -13.14 -1.39
C LEU A 104 -11.75 -14.25 -2.28
N ARG A 105 -11.25 -15.49 -2.13
CA ARG A 105 -11.75 -16.66 -2.84
C ARG A 105 -13.20 -16.97 -2.49
N ARG A 106 -13.54 -17.09 -1.19
CA ARG A 106 -14.94 -17.35 -0.77
C ARG A 106 -15.89 -16.28 -1.27
N GLN A 107 -15.43 -15.03 -1.25
CA GLN A 107 -16.23 -13.89 -1.68
C GLN A 107 -16.19 -13.67 -3.20
N GLN A 108 -15.46 -14.45 -3.99
CA GLN A 108 -15.29 -14.23 -5.44
C GLN A 108 -14.93 -12.76 -5.75
N CYS A 109 -13.99 -12.22 -4.98
CA CYS A 109 -13.55 -10.83 -5.07
C CYS A 109 -12.33 -10.75 -5.99
N PRO A 110 -12.39 -10.13 -7.18
CA PRO A 110 -11.20 -9.85 -7.97
C PRO A 110 -10.30 -8.83 -7.27
N PHE A 111 -8.99 -8.99 -7.39
CA PHE A 111 -8.02 -8.13 -6.71
C PHE A 111 -6.69 -8.06 -7.45
N THR A 112 -5.93 -7.00 -7.18
CA THR A 112 -4.57 -6.83 -7.71
C THR A 112 -3.56 -6.94 -6.57
N LEU A 113 -2.50 -7.73 -6.76
CA LEU A 113 -1.34 -7.76 -5.86
C LEU A 113 -0.16 -7.05 -6.53
N TYR A 114 0.37 -6.01 -5.91
CA TYR A 114 1.58 -5.32 -6.35
C TYR A 114 2.81 -5.91 -5.66
N VAL A 115 3.77 -6.37 -6.46
CA VAL A 115 4.91 -7.16 -5.97
C VAL A 115 6.23 -6.39 -6.09
N PRO A 116 6.91 -6.12 -4.97
CA PRO A 116 8.28 -5.64 -4.95
C PRO A 116 9.26 -6.83 -5.02
N THR A 117 10.00 -6.96 -6.11
CA THR A 117 10.67 -8.24 -6.43
C THR A 117 11.84 -8.57 -5.50
N ALA A 118 12.60 -7.59 -5.00
CA ALA A 118 13.70 -7.84 -4.06
C ALA A 118 13.20 -8.29 -2.67
N LEU A 119 11.99 -7.88 -2.29
CA LEU A 119 11.36 -8.33 -1.05
C LEU A 119 10.98 -9.83 -1.16
N VAL A 120 10.49 -10.26 -2.33
CA VAL A 120 10.20 -11.68 -2.64
C VAL A 120 11.47 -12.52 -2.76
N ASP A 121 12.57 -11.93 -3.26
CA ASP A 121 13.90 -12.55 -3.22
C ASP A 121 14.45 -12.70 -1.79
N GLY A 122 13.81 -12.07 -0.79
CA GLY A 122 14.24 -12.14 0.61
C GLY A 122 15.48 -11.30 0.93
N VAL A 123 15.80 -10.33 0.08
CA VAL A 123 16.94 -9.39 0.23
C VAL A 123 16.49 -7.93 0.36
N GLY A 124 15.18 -7.69 0.32
CA GLY A 124 14.57 -6.38 0.53
C GLY A 124 14.51 -5.94 1.99
N GLU A 125 14.10 -4.69 2.21
CA GLU A 125 14.00 -4.11 3.55
C GLU A 125 12.58 -3.64 3.86
N VAL A 126 11.90 -4.34 4.78
CA VAL A 126 10.65 -3.87 5.41
C VAL A 126 11.01 -2.93 6.57
N TRP A 127 11.79 -1.89 6.27
CA TRP A 127 12.52 -1.10 7.27
C TRP A 127 11.63 -0.44 8.33
N TRP A 128 10.39 -0.06 7.98
CA TRP A 128 9.43 0.51 8.93
C TRP A 128 9.01 -0.52 9.99
N GLN A 129 8.85 -1.79 9.59
CA GLN A 129 8.57 -2.88 10.52
C GLN A 129 9.83 -3.25 11.30
N ALA A 130 11.02 -3.23 10.69
CA ALA A 130 12.29 -3.45 11.39
C ALA A 130 12.50 -2.44 12.52
N LEU A 131 12.19 -1.17 12.27
CA LEU A 131 12.27 -0.12 13.28
C LEU A 131 11.32 -0.38 14.45
N GLU A 132 10.07 -0.74 14.18
CA GLU A 132 9.10 -1.15 15.22
C GLU A 132 9.60 -2.36 16.01
N ASP A 133 10.10 -3.36 15.33
CA ASP A 133 10.59 -4.62 15.90
C ASP A 133 11.79 -4.40 16.82
N ILE A 134 12.75 -3.55 16.43
CA ILE A 134 13.93 -3.23 17.24
C ILE A 134 13.49 -2.45 18.49
N LEU A 135 12.74 -1.35 18.32
CA LEU A 135 12.30 -0.51 19.44
C LEU A 135 11.40 -1.26 20.42
N THR A 136 10.66 -2.28 19.95
CA THR A 136 9.88 -3.16 20.81
C THR A 136 10.76 -3.91 21.82
N ARG A 137 11.96 -4.33 21.42
CA ARG A 137 12.86 -5.19 22.21
C ARG A 137 13.89 -4.45 23.06
N GLN A 138 14.09 -3.15 22.82
CA GLN A 138 15.11 -2.35 23.50
C GLN A 138 14.50 -1.43 24.56
N GLU A 139 15.25 -1.18 25.64
CA GLU A 139 14.93 -0.15 26.65
C GLU A 139 15.55 1.22 26.35
N ALA A 140 16.57 1.24 25.50
CA ALA A 140 17.14 2.46 24.93
C ALA A 140 17.80 2.13 23.59
N VAL A 141 17.87 3.13 22.70
CA VAL A 141 18.60 3.03 21.44
C VAL A 141 19.62 4.16 21.28
N ALA A 142 20.71 3.90 20.58
CA ALA A 142 21.75 4.85 20.23
C ALA A 142 21.54 5.28 18.78
N VAL A 143 21.53 6.59 18.54
CA VAL A 143 21.34 7.18 17.23
C VAL A 143 22.53 8.10 16.96
N MET A 144 23.21 7.87 15.85
CA MET A 144 24.33 8.72 15.43
C MET A 144 23.80 9.93 14.66
N GLU A 145 24.32 11.12 14.99
CA GLU A 145 24.09 12.37 14.25
C GLU A 145 25.43 13.06 14.05
N GLY A 146 26.00 12.91 12.85
CA GLY A 146 27.39 13.27 12.60
C GLY A 146 28.34 12.43 13.46
N ASP A 147 29.18 13.11 14.23
CA ASP A 147 30.15 12.47 15.14
C ASP A 147 29.58 12.26 16.56
N GLU A 148 28.35 12.70 16.83
CA GLU A 148 27.70 12.57 18.13
C GLU A 148 26.79 11.34 18.20
N THR A 149 26.75 10.68 19.36
CA THR A 149 25.83 9.57 19.66
C THR A 149 24.82 10.02 20.70
N GLU A 150 23.55 10.10 20.30
CA GLU A 150 22.43 10.36 21.20
C GLU A 150 21.85 9.03 21.70
N TYR A 151 21.56 8.96 23.01
CA TYR A 151 20.88 7.80 23.61
C TYR A 151 19.42 8.14 23.93
N LEU A 152 18.52 7.48 23.24
CA LEU A 152 17.08 7.68 23.35
C LEU A 152 16.44 6.56 24.18
N GLY A 153 15.70 6.92 25.22
CA GLY A 153 14.94 5.96 26.02
C GLY A 153 13.77 5.36 25.25
N THR A 154 13.50 4.07 25.44
CA THR A 154 12.41 3.32 24.79
C THR A 154 11.72 2.35 25.77
N ARG A 155 11.60 2.72 27.05
CA ARG A 155 11.04 1.83 28.10
C ARG A 155 9.52 1.84 28.11
N THR A 156 8.93 3.02 27.93
CA THR A 156 7.49 3.19 27.88
C THR A 156 6.97 3.19 26.46
N ARG A 157 5.67 2.91 26.28
CA ARG A 157 5.02 3.04 24.96
C ARG A 157 5.18 4.44 24.36
N ALA A 158 5.05 5.48 25.19
CA ALA A 158 5.16 6.87 24.74
C ALA A 158 6.58 7.18 24.23
N GLU A 159 7.59 6.74 24.97
CA GLU A 159 9.00 6.84 24.55
C GLU A 159 9.26 6.10 23.24
N LYS A 160 8.81 4.84 23.13
CA LYS A 160 8.93 4.06 21.89
C LYS A 160 8.29 4.76 20.70
N GLN A 161 7.09 5.33 20.88
CA GLN A 161 6.39 6.06 19.82
C GLN A 161 7.15 7.32 19.40
N GLN A 162 7.65 8.11 20.36
CA GLN A 162 8.43 9.31 20.07
C GLN A 162 9.71 8.98 19.28
N VAL A 163 10.45 7.95 19.71
CA VAL A 163 11.68 7.51 19.01
C VAL A 163 11.36 6.95 17.64
N TYR A 164 10.30 6.16 17.51
CA TYR A 164 9.83 5.65 16.22
C TYR A 164 9.53 6.80 15.26
N ASP A 165 8.75 7.79 15.68
CA ASP A 165 8.38 8.93 14.84
C ASP A 165 9.61 9.74 14.43
N GLN A 166 10.53 10.01 15.37
CA GLN A 166 11.78 10.72 15.09
C GLN A 166 12.61 10.00 14.01
N LEU A 167 12.85 8.70 14.20
CA LEU A 167 13.67 7.90 13.28
C LEU A 167 12.97 7.66 11.93
N TYR A 168 11.67 7.34 11.96
CA TYR A 168 10.86 7.14 10.76
C TYR A 168 10.88 8.39 9.88
N TRP A 169 10.59 9.56 10.44
CA TRP A 169 10.57 10.81 9.66
C TRP A 169 11.96 11.27 9.22
N ARG A 170 13.02 10.96 9.98
CA ARG A 170 14.40 11.17 9.55
C ARG A 170 14.72 10.31 8.32
N MET A 171 14.47 9.00 8.41
CA MET A 171 14.67 8.03 7.31
C MET A 171 13.83 8.37 6.07
N ARG A 172 12.59 8.83 6.25
CA ARG A 172 11.72 9.28 5.15
C ARG A 172 12.23 10.53 4.43
N LYS A 173 13.12 11.33 5.03
CA LYS A 173 13.70 12.51 4.38
C LYS A 173 15.06 12.24 3.71
N MET A 174 15.68 11.11 4.01
CA MET A 174 16.97 10.73 3.46
C MET A 174 16.86 10.25 2.01
N PRO A 175 17.92 10.42 1.20
CA PRO A 175 18.13 9.63 -0.02
C PRO A 175 18.09 8.13 0.29
N GLU A 176 17.60 7.33 -0.65
CA GLU A 176 17.38 5.89 -0.40
C GLU A 176 18.66 5.13 -0.04
N ALA A 177 19.78 5.43 -0.70
CA ALA A 177 21.06 4.79 -0.40
C ALA A 177 21.51 5.06 1.05
N GLU A 178 21.45 6.31 1.50
CA GLU A 178 21.79 6.70 2.88
C GLU A 178 20.82 6.08 3.89
N ARG A 179 19.53 6.01 3.57
CA ARG A 179 18.52 5.35 4.41
C ARG A 179 18.81 3.85 4.58
N VAL A 180 19.13 3.15 3.48
CA VAL A 180 19.52 1.73 3.48
C VAL A 180 20.74 1.53 4.38
N GLU A 181 21.80 2.32 4.17
CA GLU A 181 23.02 2.26 4.99
C GLU A 181 22.72 2.49 6.48
N MET A 182 21.96 3.53 6.80
CA MET A 182 21.57 3.85 8.17
C MET A 182 20.76 2.71 8.81
N MET A 183 19.77 2.16 8.11
CA MET A 183 18.92 1.09 8.64
C MET A 183 19.72 -0.19 8.86
N ARG A 184 20.62 -0.55 7.93
CA ARG A 184 21.50 -1.72 8.05
C ARG A 184 22.46 -1.58 9.23
N ALA A 185 23.08 -0.42 9.40
CA ALA A 185 23.95 -0.13 10.54
C ALA A 185 23.18 -0.19 11.87
N PHE A 186 21.99 0.43 11.92
CA PHE A 186 21.12 0.41 13.09
C PHE A 186 20.66 -1.00 13.45
N ALA A 187 20.23 -1.80 12.47
CA ALA A 187 19.86 -3.19 12.71
C ALA A 187 21.05 -4.02 13.21
N ALA A 188 22.24 -3.83 12.62
CA ALA A 188 23.45 -4.51 13.04
C ALA A 188 23.85 -4.18 14.49
N SER A 189 23.72 -2.93 14.94
CA SER A 189 24.03 -2.55 16.32
C SER A 189 23.14 -3.23 17.37
N TYR A 190 21.97 -3.74 16.95
CA TYR A 190 21.04 -4.49 17.80
C TYR A 190 20.97 -5.98 17.47
N GLY A 191 21.87 -6.49 16.62
CA GLY A 191 21.87 -7.90 16.19
C GLY A 191 20.58 -8.32 15.49
N TYR A 192 19.90 -7.38 14.81
CA TYR A 192 18.65 -7.62 14.12
C TYR A 192 18.91 -8.01 12.65
N ASP A 193 18.44 -9.19 12.25
CA ASP A 193 18.61 -9.72 10.89
C ASP A 193 17.47 -9.26 9.97
N LEU A 194 17.73 -8.25 9.16
CA LEU A 194 16.77 -7.67 8.23
C LEU A 194 16.37 -8.64 7.12
N ASP A 195 17.29 -9.47 6.63
CA ASP A 195 16.99 -10.38 5.52
C ASP A 195 16.12 -11.54 6.02
N ARG A 196 16.38 -12.02 7.23
CA ARG A 196 15.48 -12.98 7.90
C ARG A 196 14.11 -12.37 8.14
N GLN A 197 14.03 -11.13 8.64
CA GLN A 197 12.75 -10.45 8.80
C GLN A 197 11.98 -10.39 7.47
N CYS A 198 12.65 -10.01 6.38
CA CYS A 198 12.03 -9.96 5.05
C CYS A 198 11.46 -11.33 4.66
N ARG A 199 12.24 -12.41 4.81
CA ARG A 199 11.81 -13.79 4.51
C ARG A 199 10.69 -14.31 5.42
N ASP A 200 10.61 -13.81 6.65
CA ASP A 200 9.56 -14.18 7.60
C ASP A 200 8.24 -13.45 7.27
N LEU A 201 8.30 -12.21 6.75
CA LEU A 201 7.13 -11.37 6.48
C LEU A 201 6.58 -11.47 5.06
N ILE A 202 7.45 -11.63 4.06
CA ILE A 202 7.11 -11.54 2.63
C ILE A 202 7.08 -12.93 2.01
N MET A 203 6.11 -13.16 1.12
CA MET A 203 6.04 -14.38 0.32
C MET A 203 7.34 -14.59 -0.45
N ASP A 204 7.87 -15.80 -0.42
CA ASP A 204 8.90 -16.21 -1.38
C ASP A 204 8.30 -16.48 -2.77
N TRP A 205 9.14 -16.79 -3.77
CA TRP A 205 8.66 -17.08 -5.12
C TRP A 205 7.70 -18.28 -5.20
N SER A 206 7.86 -19.28 -4.35
CA SER A 206 6.99 -20.47 -4.34
C SER A 206 5.62 -20.13 -3.77
N GLU A 207 5.59 -19.42 -2.63
CA GLU A 207 4.38 -18.90 -2.00
C GLU A 207 3.65 -17.91 -2.94
N LEU A 208 4.40 -17.02 -3.61
CA LEU A 208 3.83 -16.08 -4.58
C LEU A 208 3.24 -16.80 -5.79
N ARG A 209 3.85 -17.89 -6.29
CA ARG A 209 3.25 -18.73 -7.35
C ARG A 209 1.93 -19.35 -6.91
N LEU A 210 1.84 -19.83 -5.67
CA LEU A 210 0.59 -20.35 -5.11
C LEU A 210 -0.47 -19.24 -5.07
N PHE A 211 -0.10 -18.07 -4.59
CA PHE A 211 -0.99 -16.91 -4.52
C PHE A 211 -1.49 -16.45 -5.89
N ALA A 212 -0.57 -16.30 -6.85
CA ALA A 212 -0.84 -15.84 -8.21
C ALA A 212 -1.58 -16.87 -9.08
N SER A 213 -1.63 -18.13 -8.66
CA SER A 213 -2.42 -19.17 -9.35
C SER A 213 -3.94 -18.97 -9.21
N GLU A 214 -4.37 -18.08 -8.31
CA GLU A 214 -5.77 -17.72 -8.13
C GLU A 214 -6.28 -16.94 -9.36
N PRO A 215 -7.34 -17.42 -10.07
CA PRO A 215 -7.88 -16.74 -11.25
C PRO A 215 -8.40 -15.32 -11.00
N LEU A 216 -8.73 -14.99 -9.75
CA LEU A 216 -9.17 -13.67 -9.32
C LEU A 216 -8.02 -12.68 -9.10
N CYS A 217 -6.77 -13.15 -9.10
CA CYS A 217 -5.58 -12.35 -8.85
C CYS A 217 -5.03 -11.74 -10.15
N THR A 218 -4.78 -10.43 -10.13
CA THR A 218 -3.95 -9.74 -11.12
C THR A 218 -2.61 -9.38 -10.48
N LEU A 219 -1.49 -9.76 -11.10
CA LEU A 219 -0.16 -9.32 -10.64
C LEU A 219 0.19 -7.95 -11.22
N GLY A 220 0.62 -7.04 -10.35
CA GLY A 220 1.16 -5.72 -10.69
C GLY A 220 2.60 -5.56 -10.21
N ALA A 221 3.33 -4.62 -10.82
CA ALA A 221 4.67 -4.26 -10.39
C ALA A 221 4.64 -3.35 -9.16
N HIS A 222 5.62 -3.51 -8.26
CA HIS A 222 5.84 -2.58 -7.14
C HIS A 222 7.31 -2.18 -7.00
N THR A 223 7.99 -1.99 -8.14
CA THR A 223 9.44 -1.75 -8.24
C THR A 223 10.28 -2.94 -7.76
N VAL A 224 11.61 -2.83 -7.78
CA VAL A 224 12.47 -3.93 -7.33
C VAL A 224 12.60 -3.84 -5.82
N HIS A 225 13.10 -2.71 -5.32
CA HIS A 225 13.52 -2.55 -3.93
C HIS A 225 12.50 -1.81 -3.05
N HIS A 226 11.33 -1.46 -3.59
CA HIS A 226 10.32 -0.67 -2.88
C HIS A 226 10.82 0.73 -2.45
N TYR A 227 11.63 1.36 -3.31
CA TYR A 227 12.14 2.71 -3.09
C TYR A 227 11.14 3.80 -3.48
N GLU A 228 11.17 4.92 -2.77
CA GLU A 228 10.45 6.12 -3.18
C GLU A 228 11.09 6.69 -4.46
N LEU A 229 10.53 6.35 -5.61
CA LEU A 229 11.09 6.64 -6.93
C LEU A 229 11.47 8.12 -7.15
N ALA A 230 10.72 9.05 -6.57
CA ALA A 230 11.01 10.49 -6.64
C ALA A 230 12.38 10.87 -6.06
N LYS A 231 12.93 10.06 -5.15
CA LYS A 231 14.25 10.27 -4.54
C LYS A 231 15.39 9.70 -5.37
N LEU A 232 15.08 8.90 -6.39
CA LEU A 232 16.09 8.30 -7.25
C LEU A 232 16.40 9.22 -8.45
N PRO A 233 17.66 9.18 -8.95
CA PRO A 233 17.98 9.65 -10.29
C PRO A 233 17.09 8.98 -11.34
N LEU A 234 16.82 9.69 -12.44
CA LEU A 234 15.88 9.26 -13.49
C LEU A 234 16.14 7.83 -13.97
N GLU A 235 17.39 7.50 -14.29
CA GLU A 235 17.77 6.18 -14.81
C GLU A 235 17.60 5.07 -13.78
N GLN A 236 17.84 5.36 -12.50
CA GLN A 236 17.62 4.40 -11.41
C GLN A 236 16.12 4.17 -11.20
N ALA A 237 15.31 5.22 -11.19
CA ALA A 237 13.84 5.09 -11.10
C ALA A 237 13.28 4.29 -12.28
N ARG A 238 13.76 4.54 -13.50
CA ARG A 238 13.40 3.77 -14.69
C ARG A 238 13.81 2.29 -14.54
N SER A 239 15.02 2.04 -14.06
CA SER A 239 15.56 0.70 -13.84
C SER A 239 14.74 -0.08 -12.82
N GLU A 240 14.39 0.52 -11.69
CA GLU A 240 13.47 -0.06 -10.68
C GLU A 240 12.15 -0.54 -11.30
N MET A 241 11.55 0.28 -12.16
CA MET A 241 10.27 -0.04 -12.80
C MET A 241 10.40 -1.12 -13.88
N VAL A 242 11.41 -1.02 -14.75
CA VAL A 242 11.64 -1.99 -15.84
C VAL A 242 12.00 -3.35 -15.30
N GLN A 243 13.01 -3.42 -14.42
CA GLN A 243 13.52 -4.69 -13.92
C GLN A 243 12.44 -5.45 -13.13
N SER A 244 11.66 -4.75 -12.30
CA SER A 244 10.56 -5.40 -11.56
C SER A 244 9.53 -6.05 -12.50
N ALA A 245 9.16 -5.37 -13.59
CA ALA A 245 8.26 -5.93 -14.60
C ALA A 245 8.90 -7.06 -15.42
N ASP A 246 10.21 -6.98 -15.74
CA ASP A 246 10.95 -8.02 -16.47
C ASP A 246 11.08 -9.29 -15.63
N ILE A 247 11.38 -9.17 -14.33
CA ILE A 247 11.45 -10.29 -13.38
C ILE A 247 10.08 -10.96 -13.28
N LEU A 248 9.00 -10.20 -13.08
CA LEU A 248 7.65 -10.77 -13.03
C LEU A 248 7.26 -11.45 -14.34
N MET A 249 7.62 -10.86 -15.49
CA MET A 249 7.43 -11.50 -16.80
C MET A 249 8.19 -12.83 -16.92
N ALA A 250 9.44 -12.88 -16.45
CA ALA A 250 10.24 -14.11 -16.47
C ALA A 250 9.66 -15.18 -15.53
N GLN A 251 9.11 -14.79 -14.38
CA GLN A 251 8.58 -15.73 -13.39
C GLN A 251 7.18 -16.26 -13.74
N PHE A 252 6.33 -15.43 -14.36
CA PHE A 252 4.90 -15.73 -14.59
C PHE A 252 4.49 -15.79 -16.07
N GLY A 253 5.40 -15.50 -16.99
CA GLY A 253 5.13 -15.51 -18.44
C GLY A 253 4.30 -14.33 -18.94
N GLN A 254 3.92 -13.39 -18.06
CA GLN A 254 3.14 -12.20 -18.39
C GLN A 254 3.75 -10.97 -17.75
N ARG A 255 3.95 -9.93 -18.54
CA ARG A 255 4.39 -8.64 -18.04
C ARG A 255 3.25 -7.98 -17.27
N PRO A 256 3.48 -7.47 -16.04
CA PRO A 256 2.44 -6.76 -15.29
C PRO A 256 1.97 -5.52 -16.06
N ALA A 257 0.65 -5.36 -16.19
CA ALA A 257 0.04 -4.21 -16.85
C ALA A 257 -0.08 -2.99 -15.93
N HIS A 258 0.02 -3.18 -14.62
CA HIS A 258 -0.25 -2.15 -13.62
C HIS A 258 0.94 -1.99 -12.67
N ILE A 259 1.16 -0.78 -12.18
CA ILE A 259 2.19 -0.49 -11.17
C ILE A 259 1.59 0.23 -9.96
N SER A 260 2.07 -0.09 -8.76
CA SER A 260 1.89 0.73 -7.56
C SER A 260 3.20 1.43 -7.25
N TYR A 261 3.16 2.72 -6.92
CA TYR A 261 4.37 3.47 -6.55
C TYR A 261 4.64 3.26 -5.05
N PRO A 262 5.83 2.79 -4.64
CA PRO A 262 6.18 2.56 -3.24
C PRO A 262 5.91 3.79 -2.38
N ILE A 263 5.24 3.56 -1.24
CA ILE A 263 4.61 4.58 -0.38
C ILE A 263 3.52 5.42 -1.08
N GLY A 264 3.73 5.86 -2.32
CA GLY A 264 2.72 6.45 -3.20
C GLY A 264 2.26 7.86 -2.83
N GLY A 265 2.91 8.52 -1.87
CA GLY A 265 2.58 9.89 -1.46
C GLY A 265 3.10 10.94 -2.46
N PRO A 266 2.73 12.23 -2.28
CA PRO A 266 3.19 13.31 -3.15
C PRO A 266 4.72 13.46 -3.24
N ALA A 267 5.43 13.12 -2.15
CA ALA A 267 6.89 13.16 -2.09
C ALA A 267 7.57 11.88 -2.64
N SER A 268 6.80 10.82 -2.91
CA SER A 268 7.33 9.49 -3.26
C SER A 268 7.28 9.21 -4.77
N ALA A 269 6.27 9.76 -5.45
CA ALA A 269 6.12 9.69 -6.91
C ALA A 269 5.31 10.90 -7.41
N GLY A 270 5.72 11.47 -8.53
CA GLY A 270 5.09 12.62 -9.17
C GLY A 270 4.98 12.47 -10.68
N GLN A 271 4.84 13.61 -11.39
CA GLN A 271 4.61 13.62 -12.84
C GLN A 271 5.71 12.87 -13.60
N ARG A 272 6.97 12.97 -13.15
CA ARG A 272 8.12 12.25 -13.73
C ARG A 272 7.88 10.73 -13.72
N GLU A 273 7.49 10.16 -12.60
CA GLU A 273 7.22 8.72 -12.45
C GLU A 273 5.99 8.29 -13.25
N PHE A 274 4.96 9.13 -13.31
CA PHE A 274 3.75 8.84 -14.09
C PHE A 274 4.04 8.80 -15.59
N ASP A 275 4.87 9.72 -16.08
CA ASP A 275 5.33 9.72 -17.47
C ASP A 275 6.25 8.53 -17.77
N LEU A 276 7.15 8.16 -16.84
CA LEU A 276 7.94 6.93 -16.96
C LEU A 276 7.02 5.71 -17.07
N ALA A 277 6.01 5.58 -16.22
CA ALA A 277 5.10 4.43 -16.24
C ALA A 277 4.40 4.31 -17.60
N ARG A 278 3.96 5.45 -18.17
CA ARG A 278 3.39 5.51 -19.51
C ARG A 278 4.38 5.10 -20.60
N GLN A 279 5.60 5.63 -20.57
CA GLN A 279 6.65 5.32 -21.55
C GLN A 279 7.08 3.84 -21.51
N LEU A 280 7.05 3.23 -20.32
CA LEU A 280 7.39 1.83 -20.12
C LEU A 280 6.25 0.86 -20.47
N GLY A 281 5.09 1.38 -20.88
CA GLY A 281 3.97 0.57 -21.36
C GLY A 281 3.05 0.03 -20.28
N PHE A 282 3.15 0.50 -19.02
CA PHE A 282 2.11 0.21 -18.04
C PHE A 282 0.78 0.82 -18.48
N ARG A 283 -0.33 0.11 -18.31
CA ARG A 283 -1.68 0.59 -18.60
C ARG A 283 -2.20 1.54 -17.52
N SER A 284 -1.77 1.33 -16.28
CA SER A 284 -2.10 2.22 -15.16
C SER A 284 -1.06 2.21 -14.05
N GLY A 285 -1.14 3.21 -13.18
CA GLY A 285 -0.30 3.41 -12.02
C GLY A 285 -1.13 3.94 -10.85
N VAL A 286 -0.98 3.38 -9.66
CA VAL A 286 -1.73 3.76 -8.46
C VAL A 286 -0.85 4.44 -7.41
N THR A 287 -1.41 5.44 -6.74
CA THR A 287 -0.77 6.22 -5.66
C THR A 287 -1.43 5.92 -4.31
N THR A 288 -0.95 6.45 -3.20
CA THR A 288 -1.69 6.46 -1.91
C THR A 288 -2.41 7.77 -1.65
N ARG A 289 -2.48 8.65 -2.67
CA ARG A 289 -3.18 9.93 -2.56
C ARG A 289 -4.68 9.65 -2.42
N PRO A 290 -5.35 10.20 -1.39
CA PRO A 290 -6.75 9.92 -1.12
C PRO A 290 -7.65 10.48 -2.23
N GLY A 291 -8.50 9.62 -2.81
CA GLY A 291 -9.45 10.09 -3.83
C GLY A 291 -10.32 9.00 -4.45
N GLY A 292 -11.40 9.46 -5.10
CA GLY A 292 -12.23 8.65 -5.98
C GLY A 292 -11.79 8.72 -7.44
N LEU A 293 -12.35 7.85 -8.26
CA LEU A 293 -12.11 7.79 -9.69
C LEU A 293 -13.16 8.58 -10.46
N TYR A 294 -12.79 9.15 -11.61
CA TYR A 294 -13.60 10.07 -12.43
C TYR A 294 -13.21 9.89 -13.89
N ALA A 295 -14.09 10.29 -14.82
CA ALA A 295 -13.86 10.12 -16.25
C ALA A 295 -12.50 10.68 -16.75
N HIS A 296 -12.05 11.81 -16.20
CA HIS A 296 -10.77 12.42 -16.60
C HIS A 296 -9.55 11.54 -16.29
N HIS A 297 -9.65 10.62 -15.31
CA HIS A 297 -8.56 9.69 -15.01
C HIS A 297 -8.29 8.70 -16.15
N ALA A 298 -9.19 8.53 -17.11
CA ALA A 298 -8.92 7.78 -18.35
C ALA A 298 -7.81 8.42 -19.19
N GLN A 299 -7.58 9.74 -19.06
CA GLN A 299 -6.53 10.47 -19.77
C GLN A 299 -5.17 10.39 -19.06
N THR A 300 -5.18 10.10 -17.75
CA THR A 300 -4.00 10.00 -16.89
C THR A 300 -4.07 8.75 -16.00
N PRO A 301 -4.18 7.54 -16.57
CA PRO A 301 -4.39 6.32 -15.78
C PRO A 301 -3.13 5.91 -14.98
N HIS A 302 -2.02 6.62 -15.14
CA HIS A 302 -0.76 6.40 -14.44
C HIS A 302 -0.68 7.08 -13.06
N ALA A 303 -1.72 7.81 -12.64
CA ALA A 303 -1.74 8.57 -11.40
C ALA A 303 -3.03 8.36 -10.59
N LEU A 304 -3.57 7.14 -10.57
CA LEU A 304 -4.86 6.87 -9.96
C LEU A 304 -4.80 7.02 -8.43
N PRO A 305 -5.76 7.74 -7.81
CA PRO A 305 -5.86 7.84 -6.36
C PRO A 305 -6.43 6.55 -5.76
N ARG A 306 -6.19 6.35 -4.47
CA ARG A 306 -6.72 5.21 -3.71
C ARG A 306 -7.35 5.66 -2.39
N VAL A 307 -8.09 4.78 -1.75
CA VAL A 307 -8.61 4.93 -0.39
C VAL A 307 -8.02 3.82 0.46
N SER A 308 -7.31 4.19 1.52
CA SER A 308 -6.69 3.23 2.43
C SER A 308 -7.76 2.54 3.28
N LEU A 309 -7.85 1.22 3.17
CA LEU A 309 -8.48 0.37 4.18
C LEU A 309 -7.37 -0.05 5.15
N ASN A 310 -7.39 0.52 6.35
CA ASN A 310 -6.28 0.44 7.30
C ASN A 310 -6.71 -0.04 8.68
N GLY A 311 -5.72 -0.39 9.50
CA GLY A 311 -5.94 -0.96 10.80
C GLY A 311 -6.48 -0.02 11.86
N LEU A 312 -6.32 1.29 11.69
CA LEU A 312 -6.77 2.29 12.66
C LEU A 312 -8.28 2.57 12.58
N PHE A 313 -8.93 2.26 11.46
CA PHE A 313 -10.32 2.62 11.20
C PHE A 313 -11.18 1.46 10.68
N GLN A 314 -11.27 0.37 11.45
CA GLN A 314 -11.97 -0.86 11.05
C GLN A 314 -13.42 -0.99 11.57
N ALA A 315 -14.03 0.09 12.04
CA ALA A 315 -15.43 0.05 12.43
C ALA A 315 -16.32 -0.16 11.20
N ARG A 316 -17.24 -1.15 11.25
CA ARG A 316 -18.15 -1.51 10.15
C ARG A 316 -18.83 -0.30 9.49
N ARG A 317 -19.27 0.67 10.28
CA ARG A 317 -19.93 1.90 9.79
C ARG A 317 -19.05 2.78 8.89
N TYR A 318 -17.73 2.71 9.01
CA TYR A 318 -16.82 3.51 8.19
C TYR A 318 -16.71 3.00 6.75
N VAL A 319 -17.13 1.77 6.48
CA VAL A 319 -17.12 1.22 5.11
C VAL A 319 -18.00 2.03 4.16
N ASP A 320 -19.14 2.55 4.62
CA ASP A 320 -19.97 3.47 3.84
C ASP A 320 -19.21 4.74 3.45
N VAL A 321 -18.34 5.24 4.33
CA VAL A 321 -17.49 6.40 4.04
C VAL A 321 -16.42 6.02 3.02
N PHE A 322 -15.69 4.92 3.26
CA PHE A 322 -14.60 4.44 2.39
C PHE A 322 -15.08 4.12 0.96
N ALA A 323 -16.27 3.53 0.81
CA ALA A 323 -16.89 3.26 -0.49
C ALA A 323 -17.37 4.53 -1.22
N THR A 324 -17.17 5.72 -0.65
CA THR A 324 -17.57 7.01 -1.23
C THR A 324 -16.33 7.82 -1.62
N GLY A 325 -15.66 7.43 -2.71
CA GLY A 325 -14.39 8.02 -3.15
C GLY A 325 -14.40 9.56 -3.27
N ALA A 326 -15.54 10.16 -3.62
CA ALA A 326 -15.68 11.61 -3.69
C ALA A 326 -15.39 12.36 -2.37
N LEU A 327 -15.68 11.74 -1.22
CA LEU A 327 -15.34 12.31 0.09
C LEU A 327 -13.82 12.39 0.25
N PHE A 328 -13.09 11.37 -0.22
CA PHE A 328 -11.64 11.34 -0.17
C PHE A 328 -11.01 12.33 -1.15
N THR A 329 -11.63 12.56 -2.32
CA THR A 329 -11.19 13.63 -3.24
C THR A 329 -11.30 15.01 -2.59
N TRP A 330 -12.33 15.24 -1.78
CA TRP A 330 -12.50 16.49 -1.03
C TRP A 330 -11.50 16.58 0.13
N LEU A 331 -11.40 15.54 0.96
CA LEU A 331 -10.48 15.52 2.09
C LEU A 331 -9.01 15.65 1.65
N GLY A 332 -8.65 15.01 0.53
CA GLY A 332 -7.32 15.12 -0.07
C GLY A 332 -6.96 16.52 -0.55
N LYS A 333 -7.95 17.39 -0.85
CA LYS A 333 -7.74 18.79 -1.19
C LYS A 333 -7.61 19.71 0.01
N ILE A 334 -8.12 19.29 1.18
CA ILE A 334 -8.08 20.07 2.42
C ILE A 334 -6.80 19.76 3.21
N GLY A 335 -6.24 18.56 3.04
CA GLY A 335 -4.99 18.12 3.68
C GLY A 335 -3.73 18.23 2.83
N ALA A 336 -3.83 18.74 1.60
CA ALA A 336 -2.71 19.12 0.74
C ALA A 336 -2.56 20.63 0.76
#